data_AF-G2GMI7-F1
#
_entry.id   AF-G2GMI7-F1
#
_cell.length_a   1.000
_cell.length_b   1.000
_cell.length_c   1.000
_cell.angle_alpha   90.00
_cell.angle_beta   90.00
_cell.angle_gamma   90.00
#
_symmetry.space_group_name_H-M   'P 1'
#
loop_
_entity.id
_entity.type
_entity.pdbx_description
1 polymer ?
#
loop_
_entity_poly.entity_id
_entity_poly.type
_entity_poly.pdbx_seq_one_letter_code
_entity_poly.pdbx_strand_id
1 'polypeptide(L)'
;MADATATRPAIDPDRASFAIALNTARDLLIQAAGIFTDTVVDLVGTIGRRVLADLMPARRIRTRPRVVKRAISKYNARGTVDRTSYKATISIDILTTRTT
;
A
#
# COMPACT_ATOMS: atom_id res chain seq x y z
N MET A 1 4.36 -7.86 1.41
CA MET A 1 3.59 -7.15 0.37
C MET A 1 4.20 -7.28 -0.99
N ALA A 2 5.52 -7.06 -1.12
CA ALA A 2 6.23 -7.11 -2.39
C ALA A 2 5.87 -8.32 -3.25
N ASP A 3 5.91 -9.55 -2.71
CA ASP A 3 5.58 -10.76 -3.47
C ASP A 3 4.14 -10.76 -4.00
N ALA A 4 3.17 -10.41 -3.14
CA ALA A 4 1.78 -10.30 -3.55
C ALA A 4 1.60 -9.24 -4.66
N THR A 5 2.17 -8.05 -4.49
CA THR A 5 2.07 -6.98 -5.50
C THR A 5 2.86 -7.29 -6.77
N ALA A 6 3.97 -8.04 -6.68
CA ALA A 6 4.78 -8.44 -7.83
C ALA A 6 4.03 -9.38 -8.77
N THR A 7 3.06 -10.16 -8.26
CA THR A 7 2.17 -10.96 -9.12
C THR A 7 1.19 -10.12 -9.95
N ARG A 8 1.04 -8.82 -9.66
CA ARG A 8 0.15 -7.89 -10.36
C ARG A 8 0.89 -6.60 -10.70
N PRO A 9 1.67 -6.56 -11.80
CA PRO A 9 2.56 -5.45 -12.15
C PRO A 9 1.86 -4.09 -12.30
N ALA A 10 0.56 -4.10 -12.63
CA ALA A 10 -0.24 -2.88 -12.76
C ALA A 10 -0.69 -2.26 -11.42
N ILE A 11 -0.45 -2.95 -10.29
CA ILE A 11 -0.83 -2.47 -8.96
C ILE A 11 0.33 -1.68 -8.36
N ASP A 12 0.03 -0.44 -7.95
CA ASP A 12 0.92 0.34 -7.10
C ASP A 12 1.12 -0.39 -5.74
N PRO A 13 2.35 -0.81 -5.41
CA PRO A 13 2.62 -1.57 -4.19
C PRO A 13 2.28 -0.81 -2.91
N ASP A 14 2.21 0.52 -2.96
CA ASP A 14 1.81 1.35 -1.82
C ASP A 14 0.35 1.15 -1.41
N ARG A 15 -0.48 0.54 -2.26
CA ARG A 15 -1.88 0.23 -1.96
C ARG A 15 -2.06 -0.99 -1.05
N ALA A 16 -0.98 -1.74 -0.83
CA ALA A 16 -1.01 -2.95 -0.03
C ALA A 16 -1.03 -2.61 1.48
N SER A 17 -2.18 -2.81 2.13
CA SER A 17 -2.39 -2.46 3.54
C SER A 17 -1.71 -3.42 4.52
N PHE A 18 -0.76 -2.91 5.32
CA PHE A 18 -0.16 -3.67 6.42
C PHE A 18 -1.20 -4.14 7.45
N ALA A 19 -2.21 -3.32 7.77
CA ALA A 19 -3.23 -3.67 8.75
C ALA A 19 -4.07 -4.88 8.30
N ILE A 20 -4.41 -4.95 7.00
CA ILE A 20 -5.11 -6.10 6.43
C ILE A 20 -4.25 -7.34 6.53
N ALA A 21 -2.97 -7.27 6.18
CA ALA A 21 -2.06 -8.40 6.32
C ALA A 21 -1.94 -8.87 7.78
N LEU A 22 -1.76 -7.94 8.73
CA LEU A 22 -1.61 -8.26 10.14
C LEU A 22 -2.86 -8.92 10.72
N ASN A 23 -4.04 -8.38 10.43
CA ASN A 23 -5.30 -8.95 10.92
C ASN A 23 -5.56 -10.31 10.27
N THR A 24 -5.31 -10.45 8.97
CA THR A 24 -5.44 -11.74 8.28
C THR A 24 -4.49 -12.78 8.89
N ALA A 25 -3.23 -12.42 9.14
CA ALA A 25 -2.27 -13.32 9.78
C ALA A 25 -2.73 -13.73 11.18
N ARG A 26 -3.24 -12.78 11.97
CA ARG A 26 -3.80 -13.07 13.30
C ARG A 26 -4.96 -14.06 13.22
N ASP A 27 -5.89 -13.84 12.30
CA ASP A 27 -7.08 -14.70 12.15
C ASP A 27 -6.68 -16.12 11.72
N LEU A 28 -5.73 -16.25 10.79
CA LEU A 28 -5.21 -17.56 10.36
C LEU A 28 -4.56 -18.32 11.52
N LEU A 29 -3.79 -17.62 12.37
CA LEU A 29 -3.17 -18.23 13.56
C LEU A 29 -4.22 -18.68 14.58
N ILE A 30 -5.22 -17.83 14.88
CA ILE A 30 -6.28 -18.14 15.84
C ILE A 30 -7.11 -19.35 15.36
N GLN A 31 -7.39 -19.41 14.07
CA GLN A 31 -8.19 -20.48 13.47
C GLN A 31 -7.40 -21.75 13.17
N ALA A 32 -6.08 -21.76 13.42
CA ALA A 32 -5.19 -22.83 13.00
C ALA A 32 -5.34 -23.18 11.50
N ALA A 33 -5.61 -22.18 10.66
CA ALA A 33 -5.93 -22.36 9.26
C ALA A 33 -4.67 -22.60 8.42
N GLY A 34 -4.71 -23.60 7.52
CA GLY A 34 -3.60 -23.89 6.60
C GLY A 34 -2.42 -24.64 7.22
N ILE A 35 -2.63 -25.34 8.35
CA ILE A 35 -1.60 -26.14 9.04
C ILE A 35 -1.50 -27.57 8.44
N PHE A 36 -2.32 -27.92 7.45
CA PHE A 36 -2.31 -29.25 6.85
C PHE A 36 -1.04 -29.47 6.00
N THR A 37 -0.46 -30.66 6.11
CA THR A 37 0.77 -31.05 5.39
C THR A 37 0.60 -31.12 3.87
N ASP A 38 -0.63 -31.21 3.39
CA ASP A 38 -0.95 -31.27 1.95
C ASP A 38 -1.23 -29.89 1.31
N THR A 39 -1.14 -28.81 2.10
CA THR A 39 -1.41 -27.47 1.59
C THR A 39 -0.22 -26.94 0.81
N VAL A 40 -0.34 -26.85 -0.51
CA VAL A 40 0.62 -26.10 -1.35
C VAL A 40 0.53 -24.62 -0.98
N VAL A 41 1.60 -24.08 -0.41
CA VAL A 41 1.71 -22.64 -0.09
C VAL A 41 2.43 -21.96 -1.23
N ASP A 42 1.69 -21.20 -2.04
CA ASP A 42 2.28 -20.27 -2.99
C ASP A 42 2.89 -19.06 -2.27
N LEU A 43 3.81 -18.34 -2.93
CA LEU A 43 4.51 -17.21 -2.33
C LEU A 43 3.56 -16.06 -1.93
N VAL A 44 2.40 -15.96 -2.59
CA VAL A 44 1.38 -14.96 -2.26
C VAL A 44 0.63 -15.35 -0.99
N GLY A 45 0.30 -16.63 -0.83
CA GLY A 45 -0.44 -17.18 0.29
C GLY A 45 -1.83 -16.58 0.46
N THR A 46 -2.51 -16.97 1.54
CA THR A 46 -3.81 -16.41 1.90
C THR A 46 -3.72 -14.93 2.30
N ILE A 47 -2.63 -14.54 2.96
CA ILE A 47 -2.40 -13.15 3.39
C ILE A 47 -2.29 -12.23 2.17
N GLY A 48 -1.44 -12.55 1.20
CA GLY A 48 -1.27 -11.75 0.00
C GLY A 48 -2.57 -11.68 -0.82
N ARG A 49 -3.31 -12.78 -0.93
CA ARG A 49 -4.62 -12.78 -1.60
C ARG A 49 -5.62 -11.85 -0.91
N ARG A 50 -5.69 -11.85 0.43
CA ARG A 50 -6.61 -10.97 1.16
C ARG A 50 -6.27 -9.50 0.99
N VAL A 51 -4.98 -9.17 0.98
CA VAL A 51 -4.50 -7.82 0.68
C VAL A 51 -4.87 -7.39 -0.73
N LEU A 52 -4.64 -8.25 -1.72
CA LEU A 52 -4.93 -7.97 -3.13
C LEU A 52 -6.44 -7.85 -3.41
N ALA A 53 -7.28 -8.44 -2.55
CA ALA A 53 -8.73 -8.32 -2.61
C ALA A 53 -9.24 -7.01 -1.97
N ASP A 54 -8.50 -6.42 -1.04
CA ASP A 54 -8.89 -5.21 -0.30
C ASP A 54 -7.79 -4.14 -0.38
N LEU A 55 -7.51 -3.71 -1.60
CA LEU A 55 -6.49 -2.69 -1.85
C LEU A 55 -6.94 -1.34 -1.33
N MET A 56 -6.03 -0.63 -0.67
CA MET A 56 -6.30 0.75 -0.27
C MET A 56 -6.62 1.62 -1.49
N PRO A 57 -7.36 2.73 -1.29
CA PRO A 57 -7.55 3.72 -2.34
C PRO A 57 -6.21 4.13 -2.95
N ALA A 58 -6.24 4.48 -4.24
CA ALA A 58 -5.05 5.00 -4.90
C ALA A 58 -4.47 6.18 -4.10
N ARG A 59 -3.14 6.19 -3.93
CA ARG A 59 -2.49 7.25 -3.16
C ARG A 59 -2.73 8.58 -3.87
N ARG A 60 -3.08 9.62 -3.11
CA ARG A 60 -3.22 10.98 -3.65
C ARG A 60 -1.93 11.42 -4.33
N ILE A 61 -2.07 12.16 -5.43
CA ILE A 61 -0.94 12.75 -6.16
C ILE A 61 -0.04 13.54 -5.21
N ARG A 62 1.26 13.29 -5.30
CA ARG A 62 2.27 14.03 -4.54
C ARG A 62 2.77 15.19 -5.38
N THR A 63 2.47 16.40 -4.95
CA THR A 63 2.93 17.63 -5.62
C THR A 63 4.33 18.07 -5.17
N ARG A 64 4.91 17.41 -4.16
CA ARG A 64 6.25 17.71 -3.63
C ARG A 64 7.03 16.42 -3.28
N PRO A 65 8.36 16.40 -3.53
CA PRO A 65 9.21 15.27 -3.16
C PRO A 65 9.26 15.09 -1.63
N ARG A 66 9.56 13.86 -1.17
CA ARG A 66 9.82 13.61 0.26
C ARG A 66 11.19 14.16 0.61
N VAL A 67 11.21 15.19 1.45
CA VAL A 67 12.44 15.76 2.00
C VAL A 67 12.52 15.38 3.48
N VAL A 68 13.58 14.67 3.86
CA VAL A 68 13.83 14.33 5.27
C VAL A 68 14.39 15.57 5.96
N LYS A 69 13.73 16.05 7.02
CA LYS A 69 14.14 17.28 7.75
C LYS A 69 15.42 17.15 8.60
N ARG A 70 16.19 16.08 8.48
CA ARG A 70 17.37 15.84 9.35
C ARG A 70 18.62 16.48 8.75
N ALA A 71 19.32 17.31 9.54
CA ALA A 71 20.55 18.00 9.13
C ALA A 71 21.72 17.06 8.75
N ILE A 72 21.70 15.81 9.21
CA ILE A 72 22.79 14.81 9.04
C ILE A 72 22.27 13.55 8.31
N SER A 73 21.14 13.63 7.63
CA SER A 73 20.60 12.51 6.86
C SER A 73 21.43 12.27 5.60
N LYS A 74 21.69 11.00 5.24
CA LYS A 74 22.24 10.61 3.93
C LYS A 74 21.40 11.20 2.77
N TYR A 75 20.10 11.36 3.00
CA TYR A 75 19.19 12.09 2.13
C TYR A 75 19.16 13.55 2.57
N ASN A 76 20.08 14.33 2.02
CA ASN A 76 20.25 15.74 2.35
C ASN A 76 19.00 16.54 1.95
N ALA A 77 18.52 17.42 2.82
CA ALA A 77 17.25 18.13 2.59
C ALA A 77 17.31 19.14 1.44
N ARG A 78 18.52 19.49 0.99
CA ARG A 78 18.83 20.51 -0.02
C ARG A 78 19.72 19.92 -1.13
N GLY A 79 19.27 18.85 -1.78
CA GLY A 79 19.87 18.38 -3.03
C GLY A 79 19.42 19.22 -4.23
N THR A 80 19.91 18.88 -5.44
CA THR A 80 19.37 19.42 -6.70
C THR A 80 17.88 19.10 -6.76
N VAL A 81 17.05 20.13 -6.64
CA VAL A 81 15.60 20.00 -6.74
C VAL A 81 15.20 20.21 -8.19
N ASP A 82 14.48 19.25 -8.76
CA ASP A 82 13.81 19.46 -10.05
C ASP A 82 12.81 20.62 -9.90
N ARG A 83 13.05 21.69 -10.66
CA ARG A 83 12.20 22.89 -10.68
C ARG A 83 11.17 22.85 -11.80
N THR A 84 11.16 21.77 -12.59
CA THR A 84 10.17 21.57 -13.65
C THR A 84 8.79 21.49 -13.02
N SER A 85 7.88 22.34 -13.49
CA SER A 85 6.50 22.32 -13.05
C SER A 85 5.72 21.33 -13.90
N TYR A 86 5.10 20.34 -13.26
CA TYR A 86 4.24 19.35 -13.92
C TYR A 86 2.78 19.61 -13.54
N LYS A 87 1.87 19.42 -14.49
CA LYS A 87 0.43 19.52 -14.23
C LYS A 87 0.01 18.37 -13.30
N ALA A 88 -0.60 18.71 -12.17
CA ALA A 88 -1.18 17.76 -11.22
C ALA A 88 -2.70 17.97 -11.17
N THR A 89 -3.46 16.93 -11.53
CA THR A 89 -4.93 16.95 -11.45
C THR A 89 -5.38 16.24 -10.18
N ILE A 90 -6.23 16.89 -9.39
CA ILE A 90 -6.84 16.33 -8.18
C ILE A 90 -8.36 16.38 -8.37
N SER A 91 -9.02 15.23 -8.33
CA SER A 91 -10.48 15.12 -8.29
C SER A 91 -10.92 15.01 -6.84
N ILE A 92 -11.98 15.74 -6.47
CA ILE A 92 -12.57 15.73 -5.13
C ILE A 92 -14.07 15.53 -5.28
N ASP A 93 -14.57 14.41 -4.79
CA ASP A 93 -16.00 14.13 -4.72
C ASP A 93 -16.52 14.50 -3.33
N ILE A 94 -17.48 15.44 -3.27
CA ILE A 94 -18.12 15.85 -2.02
C ILE A 94 -19.42 15.07 -1.88
N LEU A 95 -19.45 14.11 -0.95
CA LEU A 95 -20.65 13.35 -0.64
C LEU A 95 -21.57 14.22 0.25
N THR A 96 -22.67 14.69 -0.29
CA THR A 96 -23.72 15.35 0.49
C THR A 96 -24.66 14.29 1.04
N THR A 97 -24.51 13.91 2.30
CA THR A 97 -25.54 13.13 2.99
C THR A 97 -26.74 14.03 3.26
N ARG A 98 -27.85 13.81 2.54
CA ARG A 98 -29.16 14.30 3.00
C ARG A 98 -29.60 13.40 4.14
N THR A 99 -29.40 13.86 5.37
CA THR A 99 -30.08 13.30 6.52
C THR A 99 -31.55 13.72 6.43
N THR A 100 -32.44 12.76 6.22
CA THR A 100 -33.88 12.91 6.46
C THR A 100 -34.19 12.68 7.92
#